data_AF-A0A3B9XCW2-F1
#
_entry.id   AF-A0A3B9XCW2-F1
#
_cell.length_a   1.000
_cell.length_b   1.000
_cell.length_c   1.000
_cell.angle_alpha   90.00
_cell.angle_beta   90.00
_cell.angle_gamma   90.00
#
_symmetry.space_group_name_H-M   'P 1'
#
loop_
_entity.id
_entity.type
_entity.pdbx_description
1 polymer ?
#
loop_
_entity_poly.entity_id
_entity_poly.type
_entity_poly.pdbx_seq_one_letter_code
_entity_poly.pdbx_strand_id
1 'polypeptide(L)'
;MKIHFELLELRQKEKRITSEILNKLQEMEDGRQYLKMGHPSLFDYLVRGLGYSEATAYQRQACVRLAKEVPEIKQKIDQGSLTLSAVTTAFKHLRKRPVAEKRKVLKS
;
A
#
# COMPACT_ATOMS: atom_id res chain seq x y z
N MET A 1 -23.76 -16.27 17.40
CA MET A 1 -22.70 -16.49 16.39
C MET A 1 -22.89 -15.73 15.07
N LYS A 2 -24.08 -15.27 14.68
CA LYS A 2 -24.31 -14.54 13.40
C LYS A 2 -23.37 -13.33 13.17
N ILE A 3 -23.26 -12.44 14.16
CA ILE A 3 -22.40 -11.23 14.10
C ILE A 3 -20.93 -11.59 13.83
N HIS A 4 -20.44 -12.72 14.37
CA HIS A 4 -19.05 -13.14 14.16
C HIS A 4 -18.78 -13.43 12.67
N PHE A 5 -19.67 -14.16 12.01
CA PHE A 5 -19.53 -14.46 10.58
C PHE A 5 -19.66 -13.21 9.71
N GLU A 6 -20.59 -12.30 10.03
CA GLU A 6 -20.73 -11.00 9.34
C GLU A 6 -19.46 -10.15 9.47
N LEU A 7 -18.85 -10.10 10.65
CA LEU A 7 -17.57 -9.41 10.87
C LEU A 7 -16.42 -10.04 10.06
N LEU A 8 -16.38 -11.38 9.94
CA LEU A 8 -15.38 -12.05 9.11
C LEU A 8 -15.53 -11.67 7.64
N GLU A 9 -16.75 -11.60 7.11
CA GLU A 9 -17.02 -11.17 5.74
C GLU A 9 -16.64 -9.70 5.51
N LEU A 10 -17.02 -8.80 6.42
CA LEU A 10 -16.67 -7.38 6.33
C LEU A 10 -15.15 -7.20 6.35
N ARG A 11 -14.44 -7.93 7.21
CA ARG A 11 -12.97 -7.90 7.27
C ARG A 11 -12.33 -8.41 5.97
N GLN A 12 -12.91 -9.41 5.31
CA GLN A 12 -12.43 -9.86 3.99
C GLN A 12 -12.67 -8.79 2.91
N LYS A 13 -13.83 -8.14 2.91
CA LYS A 13 -14.14 -7.04 2.00
C LYS A 13 -13.19 -5.85 2.20
N GLU A 14 -12.89 -5.49 3.44
CA GLU A 14 -11.92 -4.44 3.78
C GLU A 14 -10.53 -4.71 3.17
N LYS A 15 -10.04 -5.96 3.28
CA LYS A 15 -8.77 -6.37 2.66
C LYS A 15 -8.80 -6.24 1.14
N ARG A 16 -9.88 -6.71 0.50
CA ARG A 16 -10.05 -6.63 -0.95
C ARG A 16 -10.07 -5.18 -1.44
N ILE A 17 -10.89 -4.34 -0.82
CA ILE A 17 -10.98 -2.90 -1.14
C ILE A 17 -9.61 -2.23 -0.95
N THR A 18 -8.89 -2.60 0.10
CA THR A 18 -7.54 -2.06 0.35
C THR A 18 -6.56 -2.41 -0.78
N SER A 19 -6.59 -3.64 -1.30
CA SER A 19 -5.80 -4.05 -2.47
C SER A 19 -6.19 -3.27 -3.73
N GLU A 20 -7.49 -3.16 -4.01
CA GLU A 20 -8.00 -2.41 -5.16
C GLU A 20 -7.56 -0.93 -5.12
N ILE A 21 -7.61 -0.30 -3.94
CA ILE A 21 -7.08 1.06 -3.72
C ILE A 21 -5.59 1.13 -4.03
N LEU A 22 -4.77 0.20 -3.51
CA LEU A 22 -3.33 0.20 -3.78
C LEU A 22 -3.01 0.04 -5.27
N ASN A 23 -3.78 -0.77 -6.00
CA ASN A 23 -3.64 -0.92 -7.44
C ASN A 23 -3.95 0.39 -8.17
N LYS A 24 -5.04 1.08 -7.80
CA LYS A 24 -5.35 2.39 -8.38
C LYS A 24 -4.36 3.47 -8.01
N LEU A 25 -3.83 3.45 -6.80
CA LEU A 25 -2.75 4.37 -6.41
C LEU A 25 -1.45 4.09 -7.18
N GLN A 26 -1.18 2.84 -7.56
CA GLN A 26 -0.06 2.51 -8.44
C GLN A 26 -0.25 3.12 -9.84
N GLU A 27 -1.42 2.92 -10.46
CA GLU A 27 -1.75 3.54 -11.75
C GLU A 27 -1.61 5.08 -11.70
N MET A 28 -2.12 5.67 -10.62
CA MET A 28 -2.05 7.10 -10.32
C MET A 28 -0.58 7.60 -10.18
N GLU A 29 0.27 6.82 -9.50
CA GLU A 29 1.71 7.11 -9.32
C GLU A 29 2.49 6.97 -10.62
N ASP A 30 2.25 5.91 -11.38
CA ASP A 30 2.96 5.66 -12.64
C ASP A 30 2.63 6.73 -13.69
N GLY A 31 1.37 7.18 -13.73
CA GLY A 31 0.94 8.29 -14.59
C GLY A 31 1.16 9.69 -14.00
N ARG A 32 1.57 9.80 -12.72
CA ARG A 32 1.67 11.05 -11.95
C ARG A 32 0.46 11.98 -12.12
N GLN A 33 -0.73 11.42 -12.26
CA GLN A 33 -1.93 12.17 -12.67
C GLN A 33 -2.36 13.20 -11.61
N TYR A 34 -2.02 12.94 -10.34
CA TYR A 34 -2.22 13.86 -9.23
C TYR A 34 -1.54 15.24 -9.44
N LEU A 35 -0.48 15.33 -10.25
CA LEU A 35 0.16 16.61 -10.59
C LEU A 35 -0.80 17.53 -11.35
N LYS A 36 -1.59 16.97 -12.27
CA LYS A 36 -2.60 17.73 -13.03
C LYS A 36 -3.74 18.23 -12.16
N MET A 37 -3.92 17.62 -10.99
CA MET A 37 -4.93 17.97 -9.99
C MET A 37 -4.39 18.98 -8.96
N GLY A 38 -3.16 19.47 -9.13
CA GLY A 38 -2.55 20.46 -8.22
C GLY A 38 -1.87 19.89 -6.98
N HIS A 39 -1.75 18.56 -6.88
CA HIS A 39 -1.03 17.93 -5.77
C HIS A 39 0.45 17.72 -6.14
N PRO A 40 1.42 18.27 -5.38
CA PRO A 40 2.84 18.17 -5.72
C PRO A 40 3.45 16.77 -5.50
N SER A 41 2.73 15.85 -4.84
CA SER A 41 3.17 14.48 -4.62
C SER A 41 2.00 13.54 -4.38
N LEU A 42 2.21 12.22 -4.52
CA LEU A 42 1.23 11.22 -4.13
C LEU A 42 0.83 11.31 -2.65
N PHE A 43 1.75 11.70 -1.77
CA PHE A 43 1.44 11.89 -0.35
C PHE A 43 0.46 13.04 -0.16
N ASP A 44 0.72 14.18 -0.81
CA ASP A 44 -0.20 15.33 -0.75
C ASP A 44 -1.57 14.99 -1.33
N TYR A 45 -1.62 14.24 -2.44
CA TYR A 45 -2.87 13.73 -3.00
C TYR A 45 -3.62 12.80 -2.04
N LEU A 46 -2.93 11.88 -1.37
CA LEU A 46 -3.54 10.99 -0.40
C LEU A 46 -4.14 11.76 0.78
N VAL A 47 -3.45 12.78 1.28
CA VAL A 47 -3.89 13.57 2.45
C VAL A 47 -4.97 14.57 2.05
N ARG A 48 -4.67 15.47 1.11
CA ARG A 48 -5.55 16.59 0.74
C ARG A 48 -6.61 16.21 -0.30
N GLY A 49 -6.25 15.34 -1.24
CA GLY A 49 -7.16 14.91 -2.32
C GLY A 49 -8.12 13.80 -1.90
N LEU A 50 -7.65 12.83 -1.12
CA LEU A 50 -8.45 11.66 -0.69
C LEU A 50 -8.84 11.69 0.80
N GLY A 51 -8.37 12.67 1.58
CA GLY A 51 -8.76 12.85 2.97
C GLY A 51 -8.17 11.82 3.95
N TYR A 52 -7.10 11.09 3.56
CA TYR A 52 -6.45 10.16 4.48
C TYR A 52 -5.70 10.92 5.58
N SER A 53 -5.67 10.31 6.78
CA SER A 53 -4.69 10.71 7.80
C SER A 53 -3.27 10.60 7.25
N GLU A 54 -2.34 11.43 7.73
CA GLU A 54 -0.93 11.36 7.32
C GLU A 54 -0.33 9.96 7.56
N ALA A 55 -0.71 9.29 8.65
CA ALA A 55 -0.26 7.94 8.96
C ALA A 55 -0.72 6.94 7.89
N THR A 56 -2.00 6.97 7.50
CA THR A 56 -2.54 6.11 6.45
C THR A 56 -1.94 6.45 5.08
N ALA A 57 -1.79 7.73 4.76
CA ALA A 57 -1.17 8.19 3.53
C ALA A 57 0.29 7.69 3.40
N TYR A 58 1.06 7.78 4.48
CA TYR A 58 2.43 7.28 4.54
C TYR A 58 2.50 5.77 4.28
N GLN A 59 1.64 4.99 4.94
CA GLN A 59 1.60 3.53 4.76
C GLN A 59 1.27 3.15 3.30
N ARG A 60 0.27 3.81 2.71
CA ARG A 60 -0.15 3.55 1.33
C ARG A 60 0.93 3.96 0.33
N GLN A 61 1.55 5.12 0.49
CA GLN A 61 2.66 5.56 -0.35
C GLN A 61 3.85 4.59 -0.24
N ALA A 62 4.20 4.14 0.97
CA ALA A 62 5.26 3.17 1.18
C ALA A 62 4.99 1.86 0.43
N CYS A 63 3.74 1.38 0.48
CA CYS A 63 3.32 0.18 -0.26
C CYS A 63 3.45 0.36 -1.78
N VAL A 64 2.95 1.47 -2.33
CA VAL A 64 3.05 1.76 -3.78
C VAL A 64 4.51 1.82 -4.23
N ARG A 65 5.35 2.54 -3.48
CA ARG A 65 6.78 2.66 -3.81
C ARG A 65 7.51 1.33 -3.73
N LEU A 66 7.28 0.54 -2.69
CA LEU A 66 7.96 -0.74 -2.52
C LEU A 66 7.44 -1.79 -3.51
N ALA A 67 6.14 -1.77 -3.84
CA ALA A 67 5.56 -2.63 -4.86
C ALA A 67 6.12 -2.37 -6.26
N LYS A 68 6.47 -1.11 -6.57
CA LYS A 68 7.15 -0.75 -7.82
C LYS A 68 8.54 -1.39 -7.93
N GLU A 69 9.26 -1.49 -6.81
CA GLU A 69 10.59 -2.11 -6.77
C GLU A 69 10.55 -3.64 -6.63
N VAL A 70 9.53 -4.16 -5.92
CA VAL A 70 9.34 -5.57 -5.61
C VAL A 70 7.87 -5.92 -5.89
N PRO A 71 7.53 -6.27 -7.15
CA PRO A 71 6.15 -6.56 -7.56
C PRO A 71 5.49 -7.68 -6.77
N GLU A 72 6.27 -8.61 -6.22
CA GLU A 72 5.79 -9.73 -5.40
C GLU A 72 5.05 -9.27 -4.12
N ILE A 73 5.29 -8.04 -3.67
CA ILE A 73 4.61 -7.46 -2.50
C ILE A 73 3.10 -7.35 -2.73
N LYS A 74 2.66 -6.98 -3.93
CA LYS A 74 1.22 -6.89 -4.23
C LYS A 74 0.54 -8.25 -4.08
N GLN A 75 1.14 -9.29 -4.66
CA GLN A 75 0.61 -10.65 -4.52
C GLN A 75 0.52 -11.09 -3.05
N LYS A 76 1.52 -10.75 -2.23
CA LYS A 76 1.49 -11.07 -0.80
C LYS A 76 0.44 -10.28 -0.01
N ILE A 77 0.20 -9.01 -0.37
CA ILE A 77 -0.88 -8.21 0.20
C ILE A 77 -2.24 -8.81 -0.20
N ASP A 78 -2.40 -9.19 -1.47
CA ASP A 78 -3.64 -9.78 -2.01
C ASP A 78 -3.97 -11.12 -1.36
N GLN A 79 -2.95 -11.96 -1.13
CA GLN A 79 -3.07 -13.23 -0.40
C GLN A 79 -3.26 -13.04 1.11
N GLY A 80 -3.12 -11.80 1.61
CA GLY A 80 -3.24 -11.49 3.04
C GLY A 80 -2.07 -11.96 3.89
N SER A 81 -0.96 -12.39 3.28
CA SER A 81 0.27 -12.82 3.94
C SER A 81 1.18 -11.65 4.35
N LEU A 82 0.89 -10.44 3.86
CA LEU A 82 1.60 -9.22 4.22
C LEU A 82 0.64 -8.05 4.45
N THR A 83 0.75 -7.38 5.61
CA THR A 83 -0.10 -6.24 5.97
C THR A 83 0.52 -4.90 5.55
N LEU A 84 -0.29 -3.85 5.39
CA LEU A 84 0.20 -2.49 5.13
C LEU A 84 1.23 -2.02 6.17
N SER A 85 1.01 -2.36 7.44
CA SER A 85 1.92 -2.03 8.53
C SER A 85 3.27 -2.74 8.40
N ALA A 86 3.27 -4.04 8.07
CA ALA A 86 4.49 -4.82 7.84
C ALA A 86 5.29 -4.26 6.66
N VAL A 87 4.61 -3.92 5.55
CA VAL A 87 5.23 -3.27 4.39
C VAL A 87 5.85 -1.94 4.77
N THR A 88 5.17 -1.15 5.59
CA THR A 88 5.66 0.17 6.02
C THR A 88 6.92 0.05 6.88
N THR A 89 6.94 -0.90 7.81
CA THR A 89 8.14 -1.21 8.62
C THR A 89 9.28 -1.66 7.72
N ALA A 90 9.03 -2.60 6.80
CA ALA A 90 10.02 -3.05 5.82
C ALA A 90 10.55 -1.87 4.99
N PHE A 91 9.67 -0.99 4.48
CA PHE A 91 10.06 0.18 3.70
C PHE A 91 11.01 1.10 4.47
N LYS A 92 10.75 1.36 5.77
CA LYS A 92 11.65 2.18 6.61
C LYS A 92 13.07 1.62 6.67
N HIS A 93 13.20 0.29 6.82
CA HIS A 93 14.50 -0.38 6.89
C HIS A 93 15.17 -0.56 5.51
N LEU A 94 14.36 -0.70 4.46
CA LEU A 94 14.81 -1.06 3.12
C LEU A 94 15.01 0.15 2.19
N ARG A 95 14.53 1.35 2.55
CA ARG A 95 14.56 2.53 1.66
C ARG A 95 15.95 2.84 1.07
N LYS A 96 17.01 2.59 1.84
CA LYS A 96 18.41 2.86 1.45
C LYS A 96 19.16 1.65 0.89
N ARG A 97 18.53 0.47 0.81
CA ARG A 97 19.18 -0.79 0.44
C ARG A 97 18.98 -1.14 -1.04
N PRO A 98 19.87 -1.91 -1.67
CA PRO A 98 19.69 -2.40 -3.03
C PRO A 98 18.49 -3.35 -3.15
N VAL A 99 17.81 -3.36 -4.31
CA VAL A 99 16.59 -4.16 -4.58
C VAL A 99 16.77 -5.66 -4.27
N ALA A 100 17.93 -6.23 -4.58
CA ALA A 100 18.24 -7.64 -4.30
C ALA A 100 18.18 -7.98 -2.80
N GLU A 101 18.58 -7.04 -1.95
CA GLU A 101 18.54 -7.19 -0.50
C GLU A 101 17.12 -7.03 0.05
N LYS A 102 16.31 -6.14 -0.56
CA LYS A 102 14.89 -5.99 -0.24
C LYS A 102 14.13 -7.29 -0.45
N ARG A 103 14.40 -8.00 -1.55
CA ARG A 103 13.78 -9.29 -1.87
C ARG A 103 14.09 -10.38 -0.84
N LYS A 104 15.29 -10.41 -0.24
CA LYS A 104 15.64 -11.40 0.79
C LYS A 104 14.82 -11.19 2.08
N VAL A 105 14.75 -9.95 2.54
CA VAL A 105 14.02 -9.59 3.78
C VAL A 105 12.51 -9.83 3.66
N LEU A 106 11.96 -9.67 2.46
CA LEU A 106 10.52 -9.87 2.20
C LEU A 106 10.17 -11.34 1.90
N LYS A 107 11.14 -12.25 1.75
CA LYS A 107 10.93 -13.68 1.52
C LYS A 107 10.95 -14.52 2.80
N SER A 108 11.61 -14.05 3.85
CA SER A 108 11.54 -14.58 5.22
C SER A 108 10.15 -14.39 5.83
#